data_AF-F8JT56-F1
#
_entry.id   AF-F8JT56-F1
#
_cell.length_a   1.000
_cell.length_b   1.000
_cell.length_c   1.000
_cell.angle_alpha   90.00
_cell.angle_beta   90.00
_cell.angle_gamma   90.00
#
_symmetry.space_group_name_H-M   'P 1'
#
loop_
_entity.id
_entity.type
_entity.pdbx_description
1 polymer ?
#
loop_
_entity_poly.entity_id
_entity_poly.type
_entity_poly.pdbx_seq_one_letter_code
_entity_poly.pdbx_strand_id
1 'polypeptide(L)'
;MTTACHLRTDRLLIRRTVRSLPAAVHVRALRLIGIPDPVTATHVRTTPDAVRRAAAIRPIGWDVERRLLAIPILPCGRLTAPTRSLGTRRRLAALMWKGWPPSAMADALGWQSAYIDWVLEGESTTRPITVFDRLKAATLYDHWWNACPEDHGVPGNVAHATRRTAVERGYASPLAWDDDRIEDPRARAQHGWQGGESRIVDHAAVIRALEGERVPLHLWDRAAAIEYGTRRRRMDRSAIALALGMKPQSVGRSWERIKAAAKARGETWPYDPTWALDRDNDAHRTVDLADMPGPHPADLQTAPAAPRPARIRRTTRPSSRGSPCAAGPDASTW
;
A
#
# COMPACT_ATOMS: atom_id res chain seq x y z
N MET A 1 -55.38 27.52 -35.47
CA MET A 1 -54.00 27.24 -35.92
C MET A 1 -53.17 26.99 -34.69
N THR A 2 -53.03 25.73 -34.33
CA THR A 2 -52.39 25.27 -33.10
C THR A 2 -51.14 24.51 -33.50
N THR A 3 -50.12 24.57 -32.64
CA THR A 3 -48.96 23.65 -32.54
C THR A 3 -47.68 24.09 -33.27
N ALA A 4 -46.75 24.66 -32.50
CA ALA A 4 -45.33 24.27 -32.52
C ALA A 4 -44.58 24.98 -31.37
N CYS A 5 -44.83 24.53 -30.13
CA CYS A 5 -43.93 24.76 -29.01
C CYS A 5 -43.51 23.38 -28.49
N HIS A 6 -42.57 22.76 -29.19
CA HIS A 6 -41.99 21.49 -28.77
C HIS A 6 -40.49 21.62 -28.53
N LEU A 7 -40.14 21.37 -27.27
CA LEU A 7 -38.87 20.82 -26.80
C LEU A 7 -37.68 21.79 -26.72
N ARG A 8 -37.82 22.79 -25.84
CA ARG A 8 -36.70 23.24 -24.98
C ARG A 8 -36.89 22.67 -23.57
N THR A 9 -36.75 21.37 -23.45
CA THR A 9 -36.61 20.71 -22.15
C THR A 9 -35.53 19.65 -22.27
N ASP A 10 -34.30 20.07 -22.02
CA ASP A 10 -33.35 19.27 -21.23
C ASP A 10 -32.34 20.23 -20.61
N ARG A 11 -32.79 20.99 -19.61
CA ARG A 11 -32.57 20.66 -18.18
C ARG A 11 -31.12 20.31 -17.92
N LEU A 12 -30.42 21.31 -17.41
CA LEU A 12 -29.31 21.24 -16.46
C LEU A 12 -29.27 19.91 -15.70
N LEU A 13 -28.71 18.86 -16.31
CA LEU A 13 -28.32 17.66 -15.60
C LEU A 13 -27.16 18.09 -14.73
N ILE A 14 -27.43 18.29 -13.44
CA ILE A 14 -26.43 18.32 -12.40
C ILE A 14 -25.51 17.14 -12.71
N ARG A 15 -24.28 17.41 -13.17
CA ARG A 15 -23.29 16.39 -13.49
C ARG A 15 -22.85 15.76 -12.18
N ARG A 16 -23.68 14.87 -11.65
CA ARG A 16 -23.38 14.12 -10.44
C ARG A 16 -22.19 13.24 -10.76
N THR A 17 -21.05 13.57 -10.18
CA THR A 17 -19.84 12.76 -10.31
C THR A 17 -19.78 11.74 -9.18
N VAL A 18 -19.28 10.56 -9.49
CA VAL A 18 -19.16 9.41 -8.58
C VAL A 18 -17.74 8.87 -8.59
N ARG A 19 -17.27 8.37 -7.45
CA ARG A 19 -16.06 7.55 -7.33
C ARG A 19 -16.51 6.12 -7.04
N SER A 20 -16.37 5.21 -8.01
CA SER A 20 -17.01 3.89 -7.96
C SER A 20 -15.97 2.78 -7.98
N LEU A 21 -15.82 2.10 -6.84
CA LEU A 21 -15.02 0.89 -6.74
C LEU A 21 -15.57 -0.24 -7.64
N PRO A 22 -16.89 -0.52 -7.69
CA PRO A 22 -17.45 -1.50 -8.61
C PRO A 22 -17.06 -1.24 -10.06
N ALA A 23 -17.16 0.00 -10.54
CA ALA A 23 -16.81 0.34 -11.92
C ALA A 23 -15.31 0.14 -12.19
N ALA A 24 -14.43 0.46 -11.23
CA ALA A 24 -13.00 0.26 -11.38
C ALA A 24 -12.62 -1.22 -11.49
N VAL A 25 -13.20 -2.08 -10.64
CA VAL A 25 -13.03 -3.53 -10.71
C VAL A 25 -13.54 -4.06 -12.03
N HIS A 26 -14.70 -3.58 -12.48
CA HIS A 26 -15.33 -3.99 -13.72
C HIS A 26 -14.42 -3.71 -14.93
N VAL A 27 -13.88 -2.50 -15.04
CA VAL A 27 -12.94 -2.14 -16.12
C VAL A 27 -11.66 -2.99 -16.07
N ARG A 28 -11.11 -3.24 -14.88
CA ARG A 28 -9.92 -4.11 -14.74
C ARG A 28 -10.21 -5.56 -15.16
N ALA A 29 -11.39 -6.07 -14.86
CA ALA A 29 -11.83 -7.38 -15.33
C ALA A 29 -12.01 -7.42 -16.85
N LEU A 30 -12.59 -6.38 -17.47
CA LEU A 30 -12.69 -6.25 -18.94
C LEU A 30 -11.30 -6.29 -19.61
N ARG A 31 -10.32 -5.56 -19.06
CA ARG A 31 -8.94 -5.60 -19.53
C ARG A 31 -8.33 -7.00 -19.45
N LEU A 32 -8.57 -7.71 -18.34
CA LEU A 32 -8.02 -9.04 -18.13
C LEU A 32 -8.61 -10.08 -19.11
N ILE A 33 -9.88 -9.96 -19.47
CA ILE A 33 -10.50 -10.82 -20.50
C ILE A 33 -10.10 -10.43 -21.92
N GLY A 34 -9.29 -9.38 -22.08
CA GLY A 34 -8.74 -8.94 -23.37
C GLY A 34 -9.53 -7.85 -24.07
N ILE A 35 -10.49 -7.20 -23.40
CA ILE A 35 -11.24 -6.07 -23.95
C ILE A 35 -10.49 -4.78 -23.60
N PRO A 36 -9.89 -4.07 -24.56
CA PRO A 36 -9.11 -2.86 -24.28
C PRO A 36 -10.03 -1.64 -24.07
N ASP A 37 -9.49 -0.60 -23.40
CA ASP A 37 -10.23 0.61 -23.07
C ASP A 37 -10.91 1.31 -24.26
N PRO A 38 -10.30 1.41 -25.47
CA PRO A 38 -10.96 2.04 -26.62
C PRO A 38 -12.22 1.29 -27.07
N VAL A 39 -12.20 -0.05 -27.01
CA VAL A 39 -13.35 -0.89 -27.36
C VAL A 39 -14.44 -0.73 -26.31
N THR A 40 -14.07 -0.77 -25.02
CA THR A 40 -14.98 -0.51 -23.90
C THR A 40 -15.65 0.85 -24.05
N ALA A 41 -14.86 1.89 -24.33
CA ALA A 41 -15.34 3.26 -24.48
C ALA A 41 -16.34 3.40 -25.64
N THR A 42 -16.07 2.73 -26.76
CA THR A 42 -16.97 2.67 -27.91
C THR A 42 -18.29 2.01 -27.55
N HIS A 43 -18.24 0.86 -26.86
CA HIS A 43 -19.44 0.11 -26.46
C HIS A 43 -20.34 0.92 -25.53
N VAL A 44 -19.76 1.61 -24.55
CA VAL A 44 -20.53 2.44 -23.61
C VAL A 44 -20.78 3.87 -24.11
N ARG A 45 -20.36 4.22 -25.34
CA ARG A 45 -20.48 5.56 -25.92
C ARG A 45 -19.89 6.66 -25.03
N THR A 46 -18.64 6.48 -24.60
CA THR A 46 -17.88 7.44 -23.80
C THR A 46 -16.47 7.62 -24.36
N THR A 47 -15.63 8.41 -23.68
CA THR A 47 -14.22 8.58 -24.05
C THR A 47 -13.33 7.53 -23.40
N PRO A 48 -12.22 7.10 -24.05
CA PRO A 48 -11.22 6.23 -23.42
C PRO A 48 -10.66 6.83 -22.11
N ASP A 49 -10.60 8.15 -22.01
CA ASP A 49 -10.20 8.83 -20.78
C ASP A 49 -11.16 8.58 -19.62
N ALA A 50 -12.48 8.58 -19.86
CA ALA A 50 -13.46 8.28 -18.83
C ALA A 50 -13.32 6.84 -18.31
N VAL A 51 -13.00 5.87 -19.19
CA VAL A 51 -12.72 4.48 -18.82
C VAL A 51 -11.44 4.38 -17.98
N ARG A 52 -10.36 5.06 -18.39
CA ARG A 52 -9.10 5.12 -17.60
C ARG A 52 -9.33 5.75 -16.22
N ARG A 53 -10.10 6.83 -16.15
CA ARG A 53 -10.48 7.50 -14.90
C ARG A 53 -11.27 6.56 -13.99
N ALA A 54 -12.24 5.82 -14.53
CA ALA A 54 -12.99 4.82 -13.79
C ALA A 54 -12.07 3.74 -13.19
N ALA A 55 -11.15 3.18 -13.98
CA ALA A 55 -10.18 2.17 -13.52
C ALA A 55 -9.24 2.67 -12.40
N ALA A 56 -9.02 3.99 -12.31
CA ALA A 56 -8.25 4.67 -11.29
C ALA A 56 -9.11 5.27 -10.16
N ILE A 57 -10.41 4.95 -10.11
CA ILE A 57 -11.39 5.43 -9.11
C ILE A 57 -11.41 6.98 -9.03
N ARG A 58 -11.09 7.65 -10.14
CA ARG A 58 -11.25 9.10 -10.25
C ARG A 58 -12.73 9.44 -10.46
N PRO A 59 -13.18 10.66 -10.11
CA PRO A 59 -14.56 11.07 -10.35
C PRO A 59 -14.95 10.86 -11.82
N ILE A 60 -16.03 10.15 -12.08
CA ILE A 60 -16.67 9.97 -13.40
C ILE A 60 -18.12 10.42 -13.35
N GLY A 61 -18.77 10.65 -14.49
CA GLY A 61 -20.22 10.90 -14.51
C GLY A 61 -20.99 9.67 -14.04
N TRP A 62 -22.05 9.87 -13.24
CA TRP A 62 -22.93 8.78 -12.78
C TRP A 62 -23.53 7.97 -13.94
N ASP A 63 -23.77 8.62 -15.08
CA ASP A 63 -24.24 8.00 -16.31
C ASP A 63 -23.17 7.11 -16.96
N VAL A 64 -21.89 7.49 -16.85
CA VAL A 64 -20.76 6.68 -17.33
C VAL A 64 -20.58 5.46 -16.42
N GLU A 65 -20.64 5.63 -15.11
CA GLU A 65 -20.61 4.52 -14.15
C GLU A 65 -21.67 3.47 -14.49
N ARG A 66 -22.94 3.91 -14.61
CA ARG A 66 -24.06 3.01 -14.89
C ARG A 66 -23.87 2.25 -16.20
N ARG A 67 -23.36 2.91 -17.25
CA ARG A 67 -23.09 2.27 -18.54
C ARG A 67 -21.92 1.29 -18.48
N LEU A 68 -20.87 1.59 -17.71
CA LEU A 68 -19.76 0.66 -17.48
C LEU A 68 -20.23 -0.60 -16.76
N LEU A 69 -21.01 -0.45 -15.69
CA LEU A 69 -21.54 -1.58 -14.92
C LEU A 69 -22.59 -2.41 -15.68
N ALA A 70 -23.20 -1.83 -16.72
CA ALA A 70 -24.16 -2.53 -17.58
C ALA A 70 -23.51 -3.47 -18.59
N ILE A 71 -22.18 -3.37 -18.81
CA ILE A 71 -21.48 -4.35 -19.66
C ILE A 71 -21.51 -5.70 -18.92
N PRO A 72 -22.04 -6.77 -19.52
CA PRO A 72 -21.99 -8.07 -18.84
C PRO A 72 -20.56 -8.60 -18.84
N ILE A 73 -19.98 -8.76 -17.65
CA ILE A 73 -18.83 -9.65 -17.48
C ILE A 73 -19.40 -11.05 -17.31
N LEU A 74 -19.47 -11.79 -18.42
CA LEU A 74 -19.82 -13.20 -18.34
C LEU A 74 -18.75 -13.92 -17.48
N PRO A 75 -19.15 -14.80 -16.55
CA PRO A 75 -18.22 -15.62 -15.81
C PRO A 75 -17.42 -16.48 -16.78
N CYS A 76 -16.22 -16.03 -17.13
CA CYS A 76 -15.32 -16.76 -18.00
C CYS A 76 -14.28 -17.47 -17.14
N GLY A 77 -13.80 -18.62 -17.61
CA GLY A 77 -12.85 -19.46 -16.86
C GLY A 77 -11.61 -18.68 -16.38
N ARG A 78 -11.21 -17.60 -17.06
CA ARG A 78 -10.10 -16.75 -16.64
C ARG A 78 -10.35 -15.98 -15.34
N LEU A 79 -11.58 -15.51 -15.12
CA LEU A 79 -11.95 -14.73 -13.94
C LEU A 79 -12.29 -15.62 -12.74
N THR A 80 -12.86 -16.79 -13.01
CA THR A 80 -13.22 -17.78 -11.99
C THR A 80 -12.08 -18.75 -11.68
N ALA A 81 -10.98 -18.73 -12.44
CA ALA A 81 -9.81 -19.55 -12.19
C ALA A 81 -9.28 -19.36 -10.76
N PRO A 82 -8.90 -20.46 -10.08
CA PRO A 82 -8.25 -20.36 -8.78
C PRO A 82 -6.87 -19.72 -8.92
N THR A 83 -6.54 -18.83 -8.00
CA THR A 83 -5.24 -18.16 -7.88
C THR A 83 -4.81 -18.07 -6.41
N ARG A 84 -3.55 -17.74 -6.17
CA ARG A 84 -2.99 -17.67 -4.80
C ARG A 84 -3.59 -16.49 -4.05
N SER A 85 -3.94 -16.70 -2.79
CA SER A 85 -4.48 -15.65 -1.90
C SER A 85 -3.41 -14.76 -1.28
N LEU A 86 -2.13 -15.10 -1.37
CA LEU A 86 -1.02 -14.40 -0.71
C LEU A 86 -1.05 -12.87 -0.87
N GLY A 87 -1.03 -12.35 -2.10
CA GLY A 87 -1.04 -10.91 -2.29
C GLY A 87 -2.36 -10.26 -1.88
N THR A 88 -3.47 -11.00 -1.92
CA THR A 88 -4.77 -10.49 -1.43
C THR A 88 -4.75 -10.38 0.09
N ARG A 89 -4.29 -11.42 0.79
CA ARG A 89 -4.11 -11.39 2.25
C ARG A 89 -3.17 -10.27 2.67
N ARG A 90 -2.01 -10.11 2.02
CA ARG A 90 -1.04 -9.03 2.33
C ARG A 90 -1.66 -7.64 2.19
N ARG A 91 -2.42 -7.39 1.13
CA ARG A 91 -3.11 -6.10 0.92
C ARG A 91 -4.17 -5.83 1.99
N LEU A 92 -5.03 -6.81 2.28
CA LEU A 92 -6.06 -6.64 3.31
C LEU A 92 -5.45 -6.45 4.70
N ALA A 93 -4.39 -7.20 5.03
CA ALA A 93 -3.63 -7.05 6.26
C ALA A 93 -3.00 -5.65 6.39
N ALA A 94 -2.45 -5.12 5.29
CA ALA A 94 -1.90 -3.77 5.25
C ALA A 94 -2.98 -2.68 5.42
N LEU A 95 -4.20 -2.89 4.90
CA LEU A 95 -5.33 -2.00 5.16
C LEU A 95 -5.78 -2.04 6.62
N MET A 96 -5.82 -3.23 7.24
CA MET A 96 -6.07 -3.34 8.69
C MET A 96 -4.99 -2.60 9.50
N TRP A 97 -3.74 -2.70 9.08
CA TRP A 97 -2.64 -1.98 9.69
C TRP A 97 -2.83 -0.45 9.62
N LYS A 98 -3.43 0.08 8.55
CA LYS A 98 -3.84 1.48 8.45
C LYS A 98 -5.07 1.84 9.30
N GLY A 99 -5.83 0.84 9.76
CA GLY A 99 -7.01 1.00 10.60
C GLY A 99 -8.34 0.78 9.87
N TRP A 100 -8.34 0.20 8.67
CA TRP A 100 -9.56 -0.18 7.97
C TRP A 100 -10.13 -1.48 8.54
N PRO A 101 -11.31 -1.47 9.19
CA PRO A 101 -11.85 -2.66 9.81
C PRO A 101 -12.29 -3.69 8.76
N PRO A 102 -12.25 -5.00 9.07
CA PRO A 102 -12.73 -6.05 8.19
C PRO A 102 -14.16 -5.83 7.67
N SER A 103 -15.06 -5.32 8.51
CA SER A 103 -16.44 -5.01 8.12
C SER A 103 -16.51 -3.96 7.00
N ALA A 104 -15.76 -2.86 7.12
CA ALA A 104 -15.74 -1.82 6.09
C ALA A 104 -15.17 -2.36 4.75
N MET A 105 -14.15 -3.22 4.83
CA MET A 105 -13.61 -3.88 3.63
C MET A 105 -14.64 -4.85 3.02
N ALA A 106 -15.38 -5.59 3.84
CA ALA A 106 -16.42 -6.53 3.38
C ALA A 106 -17.52 -5.79 2.62
N ASP A 107 -18.02 -4.71 3.21
CA ASP A 107 -19.05 -3.87 2.61
C ASP A 107 -18.59 -3.27 1.28
N ALA A 108 -17.35 -2.77 1.22
CA ALA A 108 -16.79 -2.19 0.01
C ALA A 108 -16.58 -3.23 -1.12
N LEU A 109 -16.18 -4.46 -0.78
CA LEU A 109 -15.92 -5.53 -1.75
C LEU A 109 -17.19 -6.29 -2.16
N GLY A 110 -18.28 -6.11 -1.41
CA GLY A 110 -19.48 -6.95 -1.49
C GLY A 110 -19.17 -8.39 -1.09
N TRP A 111 -18.30 -8.58 -0.10
CA TRP A 111 -17.93 -9.89 0.45
C TRP A 111 -18.65 -10.11 1.78
N GLN A 112 -18.79 -11.38 2.18
CA GLN A 112 -19.23 -11.72 3.53
C GLN A 112 -18.07 -11.50 4.50
N SER A 113 -18.34 -11.01 5.71
CA SER A 113 -17.29 -10.78 6.73
C SER A 113 -16.48 -12.05 7.03
N ALA A 114 -17.15 -13.21 7.12
CA ALA A 114 -16.52 -14.51 7.31
C ALA A 114 -15.53 -14.87 6.19
N TYR A 115 -15.76 -14.37 4.96
CA TYR A 115 -14.84 -14.59 3.84
C TYR A 115 -13.56 -13.76 4.01
N ILE A 116 -13.65 -12.52 4.51
CA ILE A 116 -12.46 -11.72 4.82
C ILE A 116 -11.64 -12.36 5.93
N ASP A 117 -12.27 -12.81 7.01
CA ASP A 117 -11.58 -13.50 8.09
C ASP A 117 -10.91 -14.78 7.58
N TRP A 118 -11.59 -15.56 6.75
CA TRP A 118 -11.02 -16.72 6.08
C TRP A 118 -9.81 -16.38 5.20
N VAL A 119 -9.82 -15.27 4.46
CA VAL A 119 -8.64 -14.85 3.68
C VAL A 119 -7.49 -14.43 4.61
N LEU A 120 -7.78 -13.73 5.71
CA LEU A 120 -6.80 -13.18 6.64
C LEU A 120 -6.19 -14.19 7.61
N GLU A 121 -6.88 -15.29 7.91
CA GLU A 121 -6.41 -16.34 8.81
C GLU A 121 -5.59 -17.39 8.09
N GLY A 122 -5.88 -17.63 6.81
CA GLY A 122 -5.29 -18.75 6.07
C GLY A 122 -3.81 -18.61 5.74
N GLU A 123 -3.07 -19.71 5.87
CA GLU A 123 -1.71 -19.80 5.36
C GLU A 123 -1.71 -19.50 3.85
N SER A 124 -0.96 -18.46 3.47
CA SER A 124 -1.15 -17.70 2.22
C SER A 124 -0.92 -18.49 0.93
N THR A 125 -0.31 -19.66 1.04
CA THR A 125 0.01 -20.56 -0.08
C THR A 125 -1.07 -21.60 -0.35
N THR A 126 -2.00 -21.81 0.59
CA THR A 126 -2.87 -23.00 0.60
C THR A 126 -4.31 -22.69 0.23
N ARG A 127 -4.77 -21.44 0.40
CA ARG A 127 -6.16 -21.05 0.14
C ARG A 127 -6.31 -20.41 -1.24
N PRO A 128 -6.94 -21.10 -2.23
CA PRO A 128 -7.20 -20.49 -3.53
C PRO A 128 -8.35 -19.48 -3.43
N ILE A 129 -8.20 -18.36 -4.12
CA ILE A 129 -9.27 -17.37 -4.36
C ILE A 129 -9.50 -17.23 -5.87
N THR A 130 -10.59 -16.60 -6.30
CA THR A 130 -10.78 -16.34 -7.73
C THR A 130 -9.88 -15.19 -8.20
N VAL A 131 -9.55 -15.16 -9.49
CA VAL A 131 -8.84 -14.01 -10.08
C VAL A 131 -9.66 -12.73 -9.95
N PHE A 132 -10.99 -12.82 -10.05
CA PHE A 132 -11.87 -11.68 -9.86
C PHE A 132 -11.81 -11.12 -8.44
N ASP A 133 -11.81 -11.97 -7.41
CA ASP A 133 -11.67 -11.55 -6.02
C ASP A 133 -10.31 -10.90 -5.74
N ARG A 134 -9.23 -11.44 -6.33
CA ARG A 134 -7.91 -10.81 -6.30
C ARG A 134 -7.94 -9.40 -6.89
N LEU A 135 -8.62 -9.20 -8.03
CA LEU A 135 -8.77 -7.88 -8.65
C LEU A 135 -9.57 -6.92 -7.75
N LYS A 136 -10.64 -7.39 -7.09
CA LYS A 136 -11.40 -6.58 -6.13
C LYS A 136 -10.50 -6.07 -5.01
N ALA A 137 -9.78 -6.97 -4.34
CA ALA A 137 -8.90 -6.61 -3.23
C ALA A 137 -7.76 -5.67 -3.66
N ALA A 138 -7.14 -5.92 -4.82
CA ALA A 138 -6.12 -5.02 -5.37
C ALA A 138 -6.67 -3.61 -5.64
N THR A 139 -7.87 -3.53 -6.23
CA THR A 139 -8.51 -2.26 -6.55
C THR A 139 -8.91 -1.47 -5.30
N LEU A 140 -9.38 -2.17 -4.26
CA LEU A 140 -9.65 -1.56 -2.96
C LEU A 140 -8.36 -1.01 -2.33
N TYR A 141 -7.30 -1.82 -2.31
CA TYR A 141 -6.00 -1.43 -1.76
C TYR A 141 -5.45 -0.17 -2.41
N ASP A 142 -5.41 -0.12 -3.75
CA ASP A 142 -4.94 1.06 -4.51
C ASP A 142 -5.70 2.33 -4.14
N HIS A 143 -6.96 2.19 -3.73
CA HIS A 143 -7.79 3.31 -3.32
C HIS A 143 -7.55 3.76 -1.88
N TRP A 144 -7.42 2.80 -0.96
CA TRP A 144 -7.50 3.04 0.48
C TRP A 144 -6.14 3.12 1.18
N TRP A 145 -5.05 2.66 0.57
CA TRP A 145 -3.75 2.54 1.23
C TRP A 145 -3.23 3.88 1.80
N ASN A 146 -3.51 4.99 1.11
CA ASN A 146 -3.11 6.34 1.52
C ASN A 146 -4.27 7.16 2.12
N ALA A 147 -5.46 6.59 2.23
CA ALA A 147 -6.62 7.26 2.81
C ALA A 147 -6.67 7.05 4.34
N CYS A 148 -7.28 8.00 5.03
CA CYS A 148 -7.53 7.94 6.47
C CYS A 148 -8.92 7.31 6.72
N PRO A 149 -9.04 6.13 7.35
CA PRO A 149 -10.34 5.50 7.62
C PRO A 149 -11.36 6.44 8.29
N GLU A 150 -10.87 7.28 9.19
CA GLU A 150 -11.67 8.23 9.97
C GLU A 150 -12.37 9.28 9.08
N ASP A 151 -11.72 9.73 8.01
CA ASP A 151 -12.31 10.68 7.04
C ASP A 151 -13.39 10.03 6.17
N HIS A 152 -13.48 8.71 6.20
CA HIS A 152 -14.40 7.90 5.39
C HIS A 152 -15.48 7.23 6.25
N GLY A 153 -15.73 7.75 7.46
CA GLY A 153 -16.84 7.33 8.32
C GLY A 153 -16.53 6.15 9.22
N VAL A 154 -15.28 5.69 9.30
CA VAL A 154 -14.88 4.69 10.31
C VAL A 154 -14.72 5.40 11.67
N PRO A 155 -15.41 4.97 12.73
CA PRO A 155 -15.23 5.54 14.05
C PRO A 155 -13.79 5.41 14.55
N GLY A 156 -13.21 6.48 15.11
CA GLY A 156 -11.79 6.49 15.50
C GLY A 156 -11.41 5.41 16.53
N ASN A 157 -12.32 5.02 17.41
CA ASN A 157 -12.12 3.90 18.34
C ASN A 157 -12.01 2.55 17.61
N VAL A 158 -12.83 2.34 16.56
CA VAL A 158 -12.78 1.13 15.72
C VAL A 158 -11.51 1.11 14.88
N ALA A 159 -11.13 2.25 14.29
CA ALA A 159 -9.88 2.37 13.54
C ALA A 159 -8.67 2.06 14.44
N HIS A 160 -8.63 2.63 15.65
CA HIS A 160 -7.58 2.35 16.62
C HIS A 160 -7.53 0.88 17.06
N ALA A 161 -8.69 0.27 17.37
CA ALA A 161 -8.76 -1.15 17.72
C ALA A 161 -8.25 -2.03 16.57
N THR A 162 -8.60 -1.70 15.33
CA THR A 162 -8.16 -2.43 14.14
C THR A 162 -6.64 -2.34 13.95
N ARG A 163 -6.06 -1.13 14.11
CA ARG A 163 -4.60 -0.95 14.08
C ARG A 163 -3.92 -1.83 15.12
N ARG A 164 -4.44 -1.85 16.36
CA ARG A 164 -3.91 -2.68 17.44
C ARG A 164 -3.98 -4.18 17.11
N THR A 165 -5.09 -4.67 16.57
CA THR A 165 -5.20 -6.06 16.14
C THR A 165 -4.24 -6.41 15.01
N ALA A 166 -4.03 -5.50 14.05
CA ALA A 166 -3.06 -5.71 12.98
C ALA A 166 -1.62 -5.82 13.51
N VAL A 167 -1.29 -4.97 14.48
CA VAL A 167 -0.02 -4.97 15.21
C VAL A 167 0.20 -6.29 15.95
N GLU A 168 -0.78 -6.73 16.73
CA GLU A 168 -0.75 -8.01 17.47
C GLU A 168 -0.63 -9.21 16.53
N ARG A 169 -1.21 -9.13 15.33
CA ARG A 169 -1.10 -10.17 14.28
C ARG A 169 0.16 -10.08 13.43
N GLY A 170 1.07 -9.14 13.71
CA GLY A 170 2.32 -8.96 12.98
C GLY A 170 2.13 -8.51 11.52
N TYR A 171 1.02 -7.84 11.21
CA TYR A 171 0.76 -7.36 9.86
C TYR A 171 1.69 -6.20 9.50
N ALA A 172 2.20 -6.20 8.28
CA ALA A 172 3.09 -5.17 7.78
C ALA A 172 2.30 -3.98 7.22
N SER A 173 2.88 -2.79 7.29
CA SER A 173 2.29 -1.58 6.71
C SER A 173 2.25 -1.64 5.18
N PRO A 174 1.41 -0.83 4.51
CA PRO A 174 1.39 -0.74 3.05
C PRO A 174 2.77 -0.45 2.44
N LEU A 175 3.52 0.49 3.04
CA LEU A 175 4.85 0.90 2.57
C LEU A 175 5.95 -0.14 2.82
N ALA A 176 5.68 -1.15 3.64
CA ALA A 176 6.63 -2.24 3.86
C ALA A 176 6.60 -3.26 2.70
N TRP A 177 5.60 -3.21 1.83
CA TRP A 177 5.54 -4.08 0.65
C TRP A 177 6.01 -3.33 -0.60
N ASP A 178 6.86 -3.98 -1.37
CA ASP A 178 7.11 -3.60 -2.77
C ASP A 178 5.90 -4.09 -3.59
N ASP A 179 5.15 -3.16 -4.17
CA ASP A 179 3.90 -3.43 -4.90
C ASP A 179 4.09 -4.41 -6.07
N ASP A 180 5.28 -4.44 -6.67
CA ASP A 180 5.61 -5.36 -7.77
C ASP A 180 5.91 -6.78 -7.27
N ARG A 181 6.26 -6.92 -5.98
CA ARG A 181 6.65 -8.19 -5.36
C ARG A 181 5.68 -8.69 -4.30
N ILE A 182 4.59 -7.98 -4.05
CA ILE A 182 3.60 -8.35 -3.03
C ILE A 182 2.97 -9.74 -3.27
N GLU A 183 2.98 -10.23 -4.51
CA GLU A 183 2.52 -11.57 -4.90
C GLU A 183 3.61 -12.66 -4.83
N ASP A 184 4.88 -12.29 -4.69
CA ASP A 184 6.00 -13.24 -4.62
C ASP A 184 6.04 -13.89 -3.22
N PRO A 185 5.94 -15.23 -3.11
CA PRO A 185 6.07 -15.95 -1.84
C PRO A 185 7.38 -15.68 -1.11
N ARG A 186 8.46 -15.40 -1.86
CA ARG A 186 9.79 -15.13 -1.31
C ARG A 186 9.99 -13.66 -0.92
N ALA A 187 9.12 -12.76 -1.38
CA ALA A 187 9.18 -11.37 -0.97
C ALA A 187 8.97 -11.27 0.54
N ARG A 188 9.89 -10.57 1.19
CA ARG A 188 9.79 -10.19 2.58
C ARG A 188 9.35 -8.74 2.63
N ALA A 189 8.46 -8.42 3.57
CA ALA A 189 8.16 -7.04 3.85
C ALA A 189 9.47 -6.35 4.27
N GLN A 190 9.78 -5.22 3.64
CA GLN A 190 10.82 -4.31 4.06
C GLN A 190 10.31 -3.64 5.33
N HIS A 191 10.53 -4.30 6.46
CA HIS A 191 10.18 -3.76 7.75
C HIS A 191 11.11 -2.59 8.10
N GLY A 192 10.94 -1.44 7.45
CA GLY A 192 11.37 -0.14 7.98
C GLY A 192 10.47 0.35 9.12
N TRP A 193 9.38 -0.37 9.39
CA TRP A 193 8.44 -0.10 10.47
C TRP A 193 7.63 -1.38 10.76
N GLN A 194 7.94 -2.08 11.85
CA GLN A 194 7.04 -3.06 12.44
C GLN A 194 6.13 -2.28 13.38
N GLY A 195 4.93 -1.92 12.92
CA GLY A 195 3.86 -1.52 13.82
C GLY A 195 3.41 -2.78 14.56
N GLY A 196 4.20 -3.18 15.55
CA GLY A 196 4.24 -4.46 16.23
C GLY A 196 5.24 -4.31 17.36
N GLU A 197 4.82 -3.69 18.46
CA GLU A 197 5.61 -3.55 19.70
C GLU A 197 7.11 -3.28 19.48
N SER A 198 7.41 -2.14 18.87
CA SER A 198 8.71 -1.57 19.12
C SER A 198 8.61 -0.72 20.38
N ARG A 199 9.36 -1.10 21.42
CA ARG A 199 9.84 -0.15 22.43
C ARG A 199 10.74 0.94 21.80
N ILE A 200 11.00 0.88 20.50
CA ILE A 200 11.74 1.90 19.77
C ILE A 200 10.83 3.11 19.58
N VAL A 201 11.17 4.13 20.34
CA VAL A 201 10.67 5.49 20.22
C VAL A 201 10.91 5.98 18.80
N ASP A 202 9.90 6.58 18.16
CA ASP A 202 10.11 7.33 16.92
C ASP A 202 10.84 8.65 17.26
N HIS A 203 12.17 8.59 17.29
CA HIS A 203 13.01 9.73 17.63
C HIS A 203 12.81 10.92 16.69
N ALA A 204 12.47 10.69 15.42
CA ALA A 204 12.23 11.76 14.45
C ALA A 204 10.89 12.46 14.70
N ALA A 205 9.84 11.72 15.06
CA ALA A 205 8.58 12.30 15.51
C ALA A 205 8.74 13.07 16.83
N VAL A 206 9.53 12.54 17.77
CA VAL A 206 9.87 13.22 19.03
C VAL A 206 10.60 14.53 18.81
N ILE A 207 11.64 14.55 17.96
CA ILE A 207 12.42 15.77 17.68
C ILE A 207 11.52 16.84 17.03
N ARG A 208 10.76 16.48 16.00
CA ARG A 208 9.84 17.40 15.32
C ARG A 208 8.76 17.98 16.24
N ALA A 209 8.20 17.13 17.11
CA ALA A 209 7.23 17.59 18.10
C ALA A 209 7.84 18.57 19.11
N LEU A 210 9.09 18.35 19.53
CA LEU A 210 9.81 19.28 20.42
C LEU A 210 10.23 20.58 19.73
N GLU A 211 10.37 20.56 18.41
CA GLU A 211 10.58 21.75 17.57
C GLU A 211 9.28 22.54 17.32
N GLY A 212 8.15 22.04 17.82
CA GLY A 212 6.85 22.73 17.76
C GLY A 212 5.97 22.31 16.57
N GLU A 213 6.38 21.32 15.79
CA GLU A 213 5.53 20.75 14.73
C GLU A 213 4.39 19.92 15.35
N ARG A 214 3.17 20.08 14.84
CA ARG A 214 2.01 19.28 15.29
C ARG A 214 2.05 17.88 14.69
N VAL A 215 2.84 17.01 15.31
CA VAL A 215 2.95 15.59 14.94
C VAL A 215 2.05 14.74 15.85
N PRO A 216 1.25 13.80 15.30
CA PRO A 216 0.50 12.86 16.12
C PRO A 216 1.46 11.89 16.83
N LEU A 217 1.67 12.07 18.13
CA LEU A 217 2.55 11.22 18.95
C LEU A 217 1.79 10.08 19.65
N HIS A 218 2.36 8.88 19.60
CA HIS A 218 1.93 7.75 20.43
C HIS A 218 2.27 7.97 21.92
N LEU A 219 1.67 7.18 22.81
CA LEU A 219 1.84 7.32 24.26
C LEU A 219 3.32 7.17 24.70
N TRP A 220 4.05 6.25 24.09
CA TRP A 220 5.47 5.99 24.36
C TRP A 220 6.39 7.08 23.77
N ASP A 221 6.07 7.59 22.58
CA ASP A 221 6.79 8.73 21.98
C ASP A 221 6.62 10.01 22.81
N ARG A 222 5.45 10.22 23.41
CA ARG A 222 5.25 11.34 24.36
C ARG A 222 6.12 11.21 25.60
N ALA A 223 6.24 10.01 26.17
CA ALA A 223 7.11 9.78 27.31
C ALA A 223 8.57 10.03 26.95
N ALA A 224 8.99 9.58 25.77
CA ALA A 224 10.33 9.80 25.26
C ALA A 224 10.61 11.26 24.88
N ALA A 225 9.61 12.00 24.38
CA ALA A 225 9.73 13.43 24.14
C ALA A 225 9.92 14.22 25.43
N ILE A 226 9.22 13.86 26.51
CA ILE A 226 9.41 14.46 27.82
C ILE A 226 10.81 14.17 28.35
N GLU A 227 11.27 12.92 28.23
CA GLU A 227 12.61 12.54 28.65
C GLU A 227 13.71 13.25 27.83
N TYR A 228 13.60 13.24 26.50
CA TYR A 228 14.56 13.87 25.60
C TYR A 228 14.58 15.40 25.77
N GLY A 229 13.42 16.05 25.86
CA GLY A 229 13.30 17.48 26.12
C GLY A 229 13.95 17.89 27.45
N THR A 230 13.72 17.11 28.50
CA THR A 230 14.26 17.38 29.84
C THR A 230 15.76 17.08 29.94
N ARG A 231 16.22 15.93 29.45
CA ARG A 231 17.60 15.45 29.64
C ARG A 231 18.57 15.92 28.57
N ARG A 232 18.17 15.89 27.29
CA ARG A 232 19.07 16.16 26.15
C ARG A 232 19.01 17.63 25.73
N ARG A 233 17.82 18.24 25.69
CA ARG A 233 17.64 19.65 25.27
C ARG A 233 17.60 20.63 26.45
N ARG A 234 17.59 20.15 27.70
CA ARG A 234 17.52 20.97 28.93
C ARG A 234 16.37 22.00 28.91
N MET A 235 15.25 21.63 28.31
CA MET A 235 14.06 22.48 28.24
C MET A 235 13.35 22.51 29.59
N ASP A 236 12.79 23.66 29.96
CA ASP A 236 11.86 23.74 31.10
C ASP A 236 10.53 23.01 30.77
N ARG A 237 9.84 22.56 31.82
CA ARG A 237 8.54 21.86 31.72
C ARG A 237 7.52 22.65 30.93
N SER A 238 7.55 23.98 31.05
CA SER A 238 6.63 24.88 30.33
C SER A 238 6.90 24.87 28.82
N ALA A 239 8.17 24.79 28.42
CA ALA A 239 8.57 24.73 27.02
C ALA A 239 8.23 23.36 26.39
N ILE A 240 8.45 22.27 27.11
CA ILE A 240 8.04 20.92 26.67
C ILE A 240 6.52 20.84 26.56
N ALA A 241 5.79 21.41 27.52
CA ALA A 241 4.34 21.44 27.53
C ALA A 241 3.79 22.21 26.32
N LEU A 242 4.38 23.36 26.00
CA LEU A 242 4.02 24.14 24.82
C LEU A 242 4.23 23.33 23.53
N ALA A 243 5.40 22.71 23.38
CA ALA A 243 5.75 21.93 22.19
C ALA A 243 4.82 20.72 21.98
N LEU A 244 4.44 20.04 23.06
CA LEU A 244 3.58 18.86 23.02
C LEU A 244 2.06 19.17 23.10
N GLY A 245 1.67 20.44 23.20
CA GLY A 245 0.27 20.84 23.39
C GLY A 245 -0.34 20.34 24.72
N MET A 246 0.48 20.26 25.77
CA MET A 246 0.11 19.75 27.10
C MET A 246 0.09 20.85 28.16
N LYS A 247 -0.47 20.55 29.33
CA LYS A 247 -0.33 21.40 30.52
C LYS A 247 1.03 21.13 31.20
N PRO A 248 1.75 22.15 31.72
CA PRO A 248 3.02 21.96 32.43
C PRO A 248 2.94 20.96 33.59
N GLN A 249 1.84 20.95 34.35
CA GLN A 249 1.66 19.99 35.44
C GLN A 249 1.55 18.54 34.94
N SER A 250 1.03 18.34 33.72
CA SER A 250 0.90 17.01 33.11
C SER A 250 2.26 16.46 32.66
N VAL A 251 3.16 17.33 32.21
CA VAL A 251 4.56 16.98 31.92
C VAL A 251 5.26 16.54 33.22
N GLY A 252 5.07 17.30 34.31
CA GLY A 252 5.61 16.96 35.62
C GLY A 252 5.16 15.59 36.13
N ARG A 253 3.86 15.28 36.11
CA ARG A 253 3.35 13.96 36.53
C ARG A 253 3.87 12.81 35.66
N SER A 254 4.06 13.07 34.38
CA SER A 254 4.57 12.06 33.44
C SER A 254 6.06 11.81 33.68
N TRP A 255 6.82 12.86 34.00
CA TRP A 255 8.21 12.76 34.42
C TRP A 255 8.40 11.97 35.72
N GLU A 256 7.55 12.19 36.73
CA GLU A 256 7.59 11.40 37.97
C GLU A 256 7.32 9.91 37.73
N ARG A 257 6.37 9.58 36.83
CA ARG A 257 6.11 8.18 36.42
C ARG A 257 7.29 7.57 35.67
N ILE A 258 7.97 8.33 34.81
CA ILE A 258 9.18 7.87 34.09
C ILE A 258 10.30 7.54 35.09
N LYS A 259 10.54 8.42 36.08
CA LYS A 259 11.52 8.17 37.15
C LYS A 259 11.16 6.93 37.99
N ALA A 260 9.90 6.79 38.38
CA ALA A 260 9.45 5.65 39.16
C ALA A 260 9.57 4.32 38.39
N ALA A 261 9.25 4.32 37.09
CA ALA A 261 9.39 3.17 36.22
C ALA A 261 10.87 2.79 35.97
N ALA A 262 11.77 3.76 35.84
CA ALA A 262 13.21 3.51 35.74
C ALA A 262 13.77 2.89 37.03
N LYS A 263 13.39 3.44 38.19
CA LYS A 263 13.74 2.89 39.51
C LYS A 263 13.24 1.45 39.70
N ALA A 264 12.02 1.15 39.25
CA ALA A 264 11.45 -0.20 39.32
C ALA A 264 12.18 -1.22 38.43
N ARG A 265 12.85 -0.77 37.36
CA ARG A 265 13.67 -1.62 36.47
C ARG A 265 15.10 -1.84 36.98
N GLY A 266 15.45 -1.30 38.16
CA GLY A 266 16.81 -1.40 38.70
C GLY A 266 17.85 -0.59 37.92
N GLU A 267 17.42 0.33 37.06
CA GLU A 267 18.32 1.24 36.34
C GLU A 267 18.94 2.22 37.35
N THR A 268 20.26 2.21 37.49
CA THR A 268 20.97 3.15 38.35
C THR A 268 20.83 4.55 37.79
N TRP A 269 19.96 5.32 38.43
CA TRP A 269 19.75 6.73 38.15
C TRP A 269 20.84 7.52 38.91
N PRO A 270 21.78 8.22 38.24
CA PRO A 270 21.69 8.83 36.91
C PRO A 270 22.53 8.12 35.83
N TYR A 271 21.89 7.76 34.71
CA TYR A 271 22.51 7.18 33.52
C TYR A 271 23.39 8.19 32.75
N ASP A 272 24.69 7.88 32.58
CA ASP A 272 25.65 8.55 31.68
C ASP A 272 25.51 7.99 30.24
N PRO A 273 25.16 8.81 29.23
CA PRO A 273 24.79 8.33 27.91
C PRO A 273 25.95 8.23 26.90
N THR A 274 27.21 8.45 27.29
CA THR A 274 28.35 8.42 26.35
C THR A 274 28.48 7.09 25.59
N TRP A 275 28.14 5.97 26.21
CA TRP A 275 28.26 4.64 25.60
C TRP A 275 27.22 4.28 24.52
N ALA A 276 26.12 5.03 24.42
CA ALA A 276 25.04 4.75 23.45
C ALA A 276 25.12 5.61 22.17
N LEU A 277 26.07 6.55 22.10
CA LEU A 277 26.37 7.30 20.88
C LEU A 277 27.61 6.76 20.13
N ASP A 278 28.48 6.01 20.80
CA ASP A 278 29.71 5.48 20.17
C ASP A 278 29.47 4.30 19.23
N ARG A 279 28.45 3.45 19.46
CA ARG A 279 28.21 2.28 18.59
C ARG A 279 27.57 2.60 17.23
N ASP A 280 26.75 3.64 17.16
CA ASP A 280 26.09 4.04 15.92
C ASP A 280 26.91 5.10 15.15
N ASN A 281 27.83 5.82 15.80
CA ASN A 281 28.74 6.76 15.13
C ASN A 281 30.03 6.12 14.60
N ASP A 282 30.48 4.97 15.12
CA ASP A 282 31.66 4.28 14.56
C ASP A 282 31.39 3.61 13.20
N ALA A 283 30.13 3.36 12.84
CA ALA A 283 29.77 2.79 11.52
C ALA A 283 29.81 3.81 10.36
N HIS A 284 29.96 5.11 10.66
CA HIS A 284 29.96 6.18 9.67
C HIS A 284 31.16 7.13 9.75
N ARG A 285 32.21 6.78 10.51
CA ARG A 285 33.52 7.41 10.27
C ARG A 285 34.03 6.95 8.91
N THR A 286 34.09 7.90 7.99
CA THR A 286 34.86 7.81 6.74
C THR A 286 36.20 7.17 7.04
N VAL A 287 36.42 5.97 6.50
CA VAL A 287 37.77 5.45 6.29
C VAL A 287 38.40 6.43 5.31
N ASP A 288 39.34 7.24 5.79
CA ASP A 288 40.23 7.97 4.91
C ASP A 288 40.92 6.94 4.00
N LEU A 289 40.78 7.13 2.68
CA LEU A 289 41.41 6.29 1.66
C LEU A 289 42.96 6.28 1.74
N ALA A 290 43.55 7.01 2.69
CA ALA A 290 44.98 7.07 2.96
C ALA A 290 45.52 5.94 3.86
N ASP A 291 44.67 5.21 4.60
CA ASP A 291 45.11 4.21 5.59
C ASP A 291 44.81 2.74 5.23
N MET A 292 44.49 2.45 3.97
CA MET A 292 44.43 1.06 3.50
C MET A 292 45.86 0.55 3.23
N PRO A 293 46.33 -0.54 3.87
CA PRO A 293 47.57 -1.18 3.48
C PRO A 293 47.41 -1.70 2.04
N GLY A 294 48.28 -1.24 1.14
CA GLY A 294 48.29 -1.67 -0.25
C GLY A 294 48.49 -3.19 -0.38
N PRO A 295 48.06 -3.80 -1.50
CA PRO A 295 48.19 -5.23 -1.72
C PRO A 295 49.67 -5.65 -1.69
N HIS A 296 49.96 -6.71 -0.95
CA HIS A 296 51.29 -7.30 -0.89
C HIS A 296 51.65 -7.86 -2.29
N PRO A 297 52.88 -7.62 -2.81
CA PRO A 297 53.26 -7.95 -4.20
C PRO A 297 53.28 -9.45 -4.55
N ALA A 298 52.79 -10.34 -3.68
CA ALA A 298 52.73 -11.78 -3.90
C ALA A 298 51.39 -12.26 -4.50
N ASP A 299 50.33 -11.46 -4.45
CA ASP A 299 48.98 -11.92 -4.82
C ASP A 299 48.62 -11.73 -6.31
N LEU A 300 49.56 -11.29 -7.15
CA LEU A 300 49.33 -11.02 -8.57
C LEU A 300 49.70 -12.16 -9.54
N GLN A 301 50.07 -13.36 -9.06
CA GLN A 301 50.62 -14.41 -9.93
C GLN A 301 49.75 -15.63 -10.23
N THR A 302 48.48 -15.68 -9.84
CA THR A 302 47.66 -16.87 -10.14
C THR A 302 46.20 -16.56 -10.46
N ALA A 303 45.96 -16.01 -11.66
CA ALA A 303 44.63 -16.00 -12.26
C ALA A 303 44.69 -16.74 -13.63
N PRO A 304 43.94 -17.84 -13.81
CA PRO A 304 43.88 -18.56 -15.09
C PRO A 304 43.15 -17.75 -16.16
N ALA A 305 43.66 -17.82 -17.39
CA ALA A 305 43.17 -17.11 -18.56
C ALA A 305 41.67 -17.32 -18.82
N ALA A 306 40.95 -16.20 -19.00
CA ALA A 306 39.54 -16.18 -19.37
C ALA A 306 39.29 -16.85 -20.73
N PRO A 307 38.19 -17.60 -20.90
CA PRO A 307 37.84 -18.19 -22.19
C PRO A 307 37.37 -17.14 -23.21
N ARG A 308 37.83 -17.28 -24.44
CA ARG A 308 37.50 -16.43 -25.60
C ARG A 308 35.99 -16.41 -25.89
N PRO A 309 35.42 -15.26 -26.30
CA PRO A 309 34.01 -15.15 -26.65
C PRO A 309 33.67 -15.93 -27.93
N ALA A 310 32.57 -16.70 -27.86
CA ALA A 310 32.06 -17.51 -28.95
C ALA A 310 31.57 -16.67 -30.15
N ARG A 311 31.95 -17.09 -31.36
CA ARG A 311 31.49 -16.54 -32.65
C ARG A 311 29.98 -16.69 -32.80
N ILE A 312 29.28 -15.56 -32.92
CA ILE A 312 27.89 -15.49 -33.36
C ILE A 312 27.83 -15.94 -34.84
N ARG A 313 27.25 -17.11 -35.10
CA ARG A 313 26.91 -17.53 -36.47
C ARG A 313 25.61 -16.83 -36.89
N ARG A 314 25.71 -16.01 -37.92
CA ARG A 314 24.56 -15.45 -38.67
C ARG A 314 23.73 -16.60 -39.23
N THR A 315 22.49 -16.75 -38.77
CA THR A 315 21.50 -17.58 -39.44
C THR A 315 20.76 -16.76 -40.48
N THR A 316 20.83 -17.24 -41.70
CA THR A 316 20.20 -16.73 -42.90
C THR A 316 18.69 -16.96 -42.86
N ARG A 317 17.96 -15.93 -43.28
CA ARG A 317 16.52 -15.93 -43.60
C ARG A 317 16.30 -16.68 -44.92
N PRO A 318 15.24 -17.48 -45.08
CA PRO A 318 14.64 -17.71 -46.39
C PRO A 318 13.31 -16.97 -46.51
N SER A 319 13.15 -16.32 -47.65
CA SER A 319 11.92 -15.69 -48.11
C SER A 319 11.02 -16.67 -48.86
N SER A 320 9.73 -16.36 -48.83
CA SER A 320 8.78 -16.38 -49.96
C SER A 320 8.02 -17.65 -50.35
N ARG A 321 6.83 -17.37 -50.90
CA ARG A 321 5.83 -18.18 -51.63
C ARG A 321 4.77 -18.79 -50.71
N GLY A 322 3.50 -18.35 -50.74
CA GLY A 322 2.59 -18.17 -51.88
C GLY A 322 1.74 -19.44 -51.96
N SER A 323 0.45 -19.47 -51.62
CA SER A 323 -0.74 -18.99 -52.35
C SER A 323 -1.98 -19.69 -51.71
N PRO A 324 -3.21 -19.67 -52.26
CA PRO A 324 -4.17 -18.58 -52.30
C PRO A 324 -5.57 -18.98 -51.76
N CYS A 325 -6.50 -18.02 -51.86
CA CYS A 325 -7.95 -18.13 -51.68
C CYS A 325 -8.64 -19.27 -52.46
N ALA A 326 -9.68 -19.83 -51.83
CA ALA A 326 -10.96 -20.32 -52.36
C ALA A 326 -11.77 -20.74 -51.11
N ALA A 327 -13.09 -20.70 -50.95
CA ALA A 327 -14.28 -20.26 -51.67
C ALA A 327 -15.44 -20.70 -50.74
N GLY A 328 -16.53 -19.93 -50.58
CA GLY A 328 -17.80 -20.51 -50.08
C GLY A 328 -18.46 -21.36 -51.19
N PRO A 329 -19.75 -21.79 -51.12
CA PRO A 329 -20.84 -21.51 -50.16
C PRO A 329 -21.41 -22.82 -49.55
N ASP A 330 -22.33 -22.82 -48.56
CA ASP A 330 -23.80 -22.85 -48.68
C ASP A 330 -24.38 -22.85 -47.24
N ALA A 331 -25.33 -22.00 -46.87
CA ALA A 331 -26.77 -22.11 -47.11
C ALA A 331 -27.44 -23.36 -46.48
N SER A 332 -28.31 -23.08 -45.50
CA SER A 332 -29.46 -23.91 -45.08
C SER A 332 -29.16 -25.16 -44.26
N THR A 333 -29.64 -25.26 -43.02
CA THR A 333 -30.91 -25.92 -42.62
C THR A 333 -30.85 -26.25 -41.11
N TRP A 334 -31.87 -25.82 -40.37
CA TRP A 334 -32.22 -26.12 -38.95
C TRP A 334 -31.38 -25.53 -37.82
#